data_AF-A0A2K8UE01-F1
#
_entry.id   AF-A0A2K8UE01-F1
#
_cell.length_a   1.000
_cell.length_b   1.000
_cell.length_c   1.000
_cell.angle_alpha   90.00
_cell.angle_beta   90.00
_cell.angle_gamma   90.00
#
_symmetry.space_group_name_H-M   'P 1'
#
loop_
_entity.id
_entity.type
_entity.pdbx_description
1 polymer ?
#
loop_
_entity_poly.entity_id
_entity_poly.type
_entity_poly.pdbx_seq_one_letter_code
_entity_poly.pdbx_strand_id
1 'polypeptide(L)'
;MRRPDDPEVNDWLTKVAEDYRVAQLLAESAERLDDAICFHCQQAAEKLLKALLVAAGARPPRTHEAITIFWLSRKPIGRLTIRGVALRAAPRGG
;
A
#
# COMPACT_ATOMS: atom_id res chain seq x y z
N MET A 1 -17.55 -6.44 -5.28
CA MET A 1 -16.11 -6.18 -5.08
C MET A 1 -15.64 -5.36 -6.27
N ARG A 2 -15.07 -4.18 -6.02
CA ARG A 2 -14.45 -3.34 -7.05
C ARG A 2 -13.15 -3.98 -7.49
N ARG A 3 -12.84 -3.84 -8.78
CA ARG A 3 -11.62 -4.43 -9.36
C ARG A 3 -10.43 -3.48 -9.16
N PRO A 4 -9.17 -3.95 -9.30
CA PRO A 4 -7.99 -3.09 -9.16
C PRO A 4 -7.91 -1.96 -10.19
N ASP A 5 -8.58 -2.10 -11.34
CA ASP A 5 -8.75 -1.08 -12.38
C ASP A 5 -9.84 -0.04 -12.05
N ASP A 6 -10.56 -0.20 -10.93
CA ASP A 6 -11.44 0.84 -10.40
C ASP A 6 -10.59 2.09 -10.07
N PRO A 7 -10.94 3.28 -10.59
CA PRO A 7 -10.14 4.49 -10.41
C PRO A 7 -9.84 4.80 -8.93
N GLU A 8 -10.80 4.56 -8.03
CA GLU A 8 -10.63 4.83 -6.61
C GLU A 8 -9.64 3.84 -5.98
N VAL A 9 -9.67 2.57 -6.39
CA VAL A 9 -8.70 1.55 -5.93
C VAL A 9 -7.31 1.87 -6.48
N ASN A 10 -7.22 2.24 -7.76
CA ASN A 10 -5.95 2.55 -8.42
C ASN A 10 -5.27 3.80 -7.83
N ASP A 11 -6.04 4.81 -7.42
CA ASP A 11 -5.51 5.98 -6.72
C ASP A 11 -4.82 5.59 -5.41
N TRP A 12 -5.38 4.63 -4.66
CA TRP A 12 -4.73 4.12 -3.45
C TRP A 12 -3.47 3.33 -3.79
N LEU A 13 -3.53 2.45 -4.80
CA LEU A 13 -2.37 1.66 -5.23
C LEU A 13 -1.22 2.53 -5.74
N THR A 14 -1.52 3.64 -6.43
CA THR A 14 -0.53 4.63 -6.84
C THR A 14 0.20 5.21 -5.64
N LYS A 15 -0.54 5.63 -4.60
CA LYS A 15 0.05 6.17 -3.37
C LYS A 15 0.86 5.14 -2.58
N VAL A 16 0.47 3.85 -2.63
CA VAL A 16 1.26 2.74 -2.06
C VAL A 16 2.59 2.62 -2.79
N ALA A 17 2.56 2.65 -4.13
CA ALA A 17 3.76 2.55 -4.95
C ALA A 17 4.72 3.73 -4.70
N GLU A 18 4.19 4.94 -4.52
CA GLU A 18 4.97 6.13 -4.16
C GLU A 18 5.71 5.96 -2.83
N ASP A 19 5.00 5.63 -1.73
CA ASP A 19 5.65 5.43 -0.43
C ASP A 19 6.70 4.31 -0.46
N TYR A 20 6.35 3.19 -1.09
CA TYR A 20 7.28 2.07 -1.23
C TYR A 20 8.52 2.47 -2.02
N ARG A 21 8.36 3.25 -3.10
CA ARG A 21 9.49 3.74 -3.89
C ARG A 21 10.39 4.67 -3.07
N VAL A 22 9.83 5.54 -2.24
CA VAL A 22 10.62 6.41 -1.35
C VAL A 22 11.41 5.57 -0.34
N ALA A 23 10.77 4.58 0.30
CA ALA A 23 11.46 3.67 1.22
C ALA A 23 12.63 2.95 0.53
N GLN A 24 12.45 2.50 -0.71
CA GLN A 24 13.52 1.86 -1.50
C GLN A 24 14.66 2.83 -1.81
N LEU A 25 14.34 4.06 -2.25
CA LEU A 25 15.36 5.08 -2.53
C LEU A 25 16.20 5.42 -1.30
N LEU A 26 15.57 5.55 -0.13
CA LEU A 26 16.25 5.80 1.14
C LEU A 26 17.06 4.59 1.64
N ALA A 27 16.60 3.37 1.34
CA ALA A 27 17.34 2.16 1.68
C ALA A 27 18.59 1.96 0.80
N GLU A 28 18.55 2.47 -0.44
CA GLU A 28 19.65 2.45 -1.41
C GLU A 28 20.57 3.67 -1.29
N SER A 29 20.22 4.72 -0.52
CA SER A 29 21.05 5.91 -0.36
C SER A 29 22.26 5.67 0.52
N ALA A 30 23.34 6.43 0.27
CA ALA A 30 24.58 6.35 1.04
C ALA A 30 24.38 6.73 2.51
N GLU A 31 23.50 7.70 2.77
CA GLU A 31 23.02 8.04 4.10
C GLU A 31 21.68 7.33 4.33
N ARG A 32 21.66 6.35 5.23
CA ARG A 32 20.45 5.61 5.57
C ARG A 32 19.68 6.35 6.66
N LEU A 33 18.46 6.76 6.32
CA LEU A 33 17.53 7.37 7.26
C LEU A 33 16.52 6.30 7.70
N ASP A 34 16.93 5.40 8.59
CA ASP A 34 16.14 4.20 8.94
C ASP A 34 14.74 4.54 9.51
N ASP A 35 14.60 5.62 10.27
CA ASP A 35 13.29 6.10 10.74
C ASP A 35 12.38 6.52 9.59
N ALA A 36 12.93 7.21 8.59
CA ALA A 36 12.18 7.61 7.40
C ALA A 36 11.83 6.39 6.53
N ILE A 37 12.73 5.42 6.41
CA ILE A 37 12.46 4.13 5.74
C ILE A 37 11.27 3.43 6.42
N CYS A 38 11.32 3.28 7.74
CA CYS A 38 10.24 2.66 8.53
C CYS A 38 8.91 3.42 8.38
N PHE A 39 8.96 4.75 8.43
CA PHE A 39 7.78 5.60 8.22
C PHE A 39 7.13 5.35 6.85
N HIS A 40 7.92 5.34 5.78
CA HIS A 40 7.38 5.09 4.44
C HIS A 40 6.87 3.66 4.26
N CYS A 41 7.52 2.66 4.87
CA CYS A 41 7.01 1.29 4.91
C CYS A 41 5.66 1.18 5.64
N GLN A 42 5.51 1.84 6.79
CA GLN A 42 4.24 1.89 7.53
C GLN A 42 3.15 2.52 6.66
N GLN A 43 3.43 3.67 6.04
CA GLN A 43 2.47 4.40 5.21
C GLN A 43 2.04 3.56 3.99
N ALA A 44 2.97 2.88 3.33
CA ALA A 44 2.66 1.97 2.23
C ALA A 44 1.71 0.83 2.69
N ALA A 45 1.98 0.23 3.85
CA ALA A 45 1.13 -0.82 4.40
C ALA A 45 -0.29 -0.32 4.76
N GLU A 46 -0.40 0.84 5.41
CA GLU A 46 -1.69 1.45 5.74
C GLU A 46 -2.51 1.79 4.49
N LYS A 47 -1.88 2.41 3.49
CA LYS A 47 -2.56 2.76 2.24
C LYS A 47 -2.98 1.52 1.46
N LEU A 48 -2.20 0.44 1.52
CA LEU A 48 -2.57 -0.84 0.92
C LEU A 48 -3.83 -1.39 1.60
N LEU A 49 -3.87 -1.41 2.94
CA LEU A 49 -5.08 -1.83 3.66
C LEU A 49 -6.30 -0.97 3.31
N LYS A 50 -6.13 0.34 3.14
CA LYS A 50 -7.20 1.24 2.67
C LYS A 50 -7.63 0.90 1.24
N ALA A 51 -6.70 0.58 0.34
CA ALA A 51 -7.03 0.09 -1.01
C ALA A 51 -7.88 -1.18 -0.98
N LEU A 52 -7.59 -2.11 -0.06
CA LEU A 52 -8.38 -3.33 0.14
C LEU A 52 -9.81 -3.03 0.61
N LEU A 53 -9.97 -2.07 1.52
CA LEU A 53 -11.30 -1.61 1.95
C LEU A 53 -12.08 -1.00 0.79
N VAL A 54 -11.47 -0.16 -0.03
CA VAL A 54 -12.12 0.40 -1.24
C VAL A 54 -12.48 -0.72 -2.22
N ALA A 55 -11.57 -1.67 -2.47
CA ALA A 55 -11.83 -2.82 -3.33
C ALA A 55 -13.03 -3.65 -2.81
N ALA A 56 -13.18 -3.73 -1.49
CA ALA A 56 -14.32 -4.35 -0.83
C ALA A 56 -15.62 -3.55 -0.91
N GLY A 57 -15.59 -2.31 -1.40
CA GLY A 57 -16.72 -1.37 -1.41
C GLY A 57 -16.94 -0.65 -0.08
N ALA A 58 -15.99 -0.72 0.84
CA ALA A 58 -16.02 -0.01 2.11
C ALA A 58 -15.28 1.33 2.00
N ARG A 59 -15.76 2.35 2.71
CA ARG A 59 -15.04 3.63 2.80
C ARG A 59 -13.88 3.50 3.80
N PRO A 60 -12.64 3.87 3.42
CA PRO A 60 -11.52 3.91 4.35
C PRO A 60 -11.81 4.88 5.50
N PRO A 61 -11.54 4.50 6.74
CA PRO A 61 -11.61 5.44 7.86
C PRO A 61 -10.55 6.53 7.67
N ARG A 62 -10.83 7.74 8.17
CA ARG A 62 -9.85 8.85 8.23
C ARG A 62 -8.82 8.66 9.36
N THR A 63 -8.70 7.46 9.91
CA THR A 63 -7.74 7.14 10.97
C THR A 63 -6.40 6.75 10.34
N HIS A 64 -5.32 7.09 11.05
CA HIS A 64 -3.94 6.67 10.75
C HIS A 64 -3.49 5.53 11.68
N GLU A 65 -4.45 4.76 12.20
CA GLU A 65 -4.20 3.67 13.13
C GLU A 65 -4.21 2.34 12.36
N ALA A 66 -3.01 1.84 12.03
CA ALA A 66 -2.82 0.60 11.27
C ALA A 66 -3.56 -0.59 11.90
N ILE A 67 -3.55 -0.71 13.23
CA ILE A 67 -4.24 -1.78 13.97
C ILE A 67 -5.76 -1.71 13.73
N THR A 68 -6.32 -0.50 13.82
CA THR A 68 -7.76 -0.28 13.58
C THR A 68 -8.15 -0.66 12.15
N ILE A 69 -7.35 -0.27 11.16
CA ILE A 69 -7.61 -0.58 9.75
C ILE A 69 -7.48 -2.09 9.49
N PHE A 70 -6.49 -2.75 10.09
CA PHE A 70 -6.32 -4.20 10.00
C PHE A 70 -7.51 -4.97 10.59
N TRP A 71 -8.04 -4.55 11.73
CA TRP A 71 -9.25 -5.15 12.30
C TRP A 71 -10.47 -4.96 11.38
N LEU A 72 -10.62 -3.79 10.75
CA LEU A 72 -11.70 -3.53 9.80
C LEU A 72 -11.59 -4.41 8.54
N SER A 73 -10.38 -4.63 8.03
CA SER A 73 -10.16 -5.48 6.85
C SER A 73 -10.35 -6.98 7.12
N ARG A 74 -10.29 -7.41 8.40
CA ARG A 74 -10.47 -8.81 8.82
C ARG A 74 -11.91 -9.24 9.08
N LYS A 75 -12.88 -8.31 9.12
CA LYS A 75 -14.29 -8.74 9.03
C LYS A 75 -14.43 -9.60 7.77
N PRO A 76 -15.26 -10.67 7.75
CA PRO A 76 -15.43 -11.52 6.58
C PRO A 76 -16.03 -10.70 5.43
N ILE A 77 -15.12 -10.03 4.74
CA ILE A 77 -15.26 -9.35 3.47
C ILE A 77 -14.88 -10.45 2.49
N GLY A 78 -15.82 -10.87 1.64
CA GLY A 78 -15.70 -12.06 0.80
C GLY A 78 -14.30 -12.30 0.23
N ARG A 79 -13.90 -13.59 0.23
CA ARG A 79 -12.59 -14.13 -0.16
C ARG A 79 -11.83 -13.28 -1.20
N LEU A 80 -10.88 -12.47 -0.73
CA LEU A 80 -9.99 -11.68 -1.56
C LEU A 80 -8.74 -12.51 -1.91
N THR A 81 -8.57 -12.88 -3.18
CA THR A 81 -7.33 -13.50 -3.66
C THR A 81 -6.55 -12.47 -4.47
N ILE A 82 -5.54 -11.84 -3.88
CA ILE A 82 -4.61 -10.97 -4.63
C ILE A 82 -3.57 -11.89 -5.27
N ARG A 83 -3.76 -12.23 -6.55
CA ARG A 83 -2.70 -12.85 -7.35
C ARG A 83 -1.76 -11.76 -7.85
N GLY A 84 -0.61 -11.64 -7.17
CA GLY A 84 0.62 -11.00 -7.63
C GLY A 84 0.49 -9.65 -8.32
N VAL A 85 0.65 -8.56 -7.57
CA VAL A 85 1.15 -7.31 -8.17
C VAL A 85 2.62 -7.56 -8.52
N ALA A 86 2.91 -7.83 -9.79
CA ALA A 86 4.27 -7.88 -10.28
C ALA A 86 4.84 -6.45 -10.25
N LEU A 87 5.45 -6.07 -9.12
CA LEU A 87 6.29 -4.88 -9.02
C LEU A 87 7.53 -5.14 -9.88
N ARG A 88 7.48 -4.79 -11.17
CA ARG A 88 8.68 -4.79 -12.01
C ARG A 88 9.60 -3.68 -11.51
N ALA A 89 10.69 -4.06 -10.86
CA ALA A 89 11.81 -3.16 -10.68
C ALA A 89 12.36 -2.79 -12.07
N ALA A 90 12.50 -1.49 -12.35
CA ALA A 90 13.13 -1.03 -13.58
C ALA A 90 14.57 -1.56 -13.66
N PRO A 91 15.06 -1.96 -14.84
CA PRO A 91 16.43 -2.45 -14.99
C PRO A 91 17.41 -1.33 -14.67
N ARG A 92 18.41 -1.62 -13.83
CA ARG A 92 19.59 -0.78 -13.63
C ARG A 92 20.32 -0.71 -14.98
N GLY A 93 20.27 0.46 -15.63
CA GLY A 93 20.99 0.71 -16.87
C GLY A 93 22.38 1.27 -16.59
N GLY A 94 23.38 0.68 -17.25
CA GLY A 94 24.62 1.32 -17.74
C GLY A 94 25.66 1.70 -16.71
#